data_AF-A0A7K2L3Q6-F1
#
_entry.id   AF-A0A7K2L3Q6-F1
#
_cell.length_a   1.000
_cell.length_b   1.000
_cell.length_c   1.000
_cell.angle_alpha   90.00
_cell.angle_beta   90.00
_cell.angle_gamma   90.00
#
_symmetry.space_group_name_H-M   'P 1'
#
loop_
_entity.id
_entity.type
_entity.pdbx_description
1 polymer ?
#
loop_
_entity_poly.entity_id
_entity_poly.type
_entity_poly.pdbx_seq_one_letter_code
_entity_poly.pdbx_strand_id
1 'polypeptide(L)'
;RVPAGRRCRVYRTSDAGATWEPLSRGLPQGDHFGTVLRDALCTDDADPAGVYFGNRNGEVYGSADDGDSWQLLVEHLPDVLCVRAAVV
;
A
#
# COMPACT_ATOMS: atom_id res chain seq x y z
N ARG A 1 14.11 4.79 8.24
CA ARG A 1 14.03 5.60 7.00
C ARG A 1 12.61 6.15 6.92
N VAL A 2 12.36 7.34 6.39
CA VAL A 2 10.99 7.88 6.22
C VAL A 2 10.58 7.86 4.73
N PRO A 3 9.28 7.84 4.40
CA PRO A 3 8.81 7.92 3.01
C PRO A 3 9.33 9.17 2.28
N ALA A 4 9.56 9.04 0.96
CA ALA A 4 10.00 10.14 0.13
C ALA A 4 8.96 11.28 0.13
N GLY A 5 9.41 12.50 0.38
CA GLY A 5 8.54 13.66 0.51
C GLY A 5 7.48 13.54 1.62
N ARG A 6 7.64 12.59 2.56
CA ARG A 6 6.70 12.30 3.64
C ARG A 6 5.29 12.00 3.11
N ARG A 7 5.19 11.27 2.00
CA ARG A 7 3.88 10.89 1.45
C ARG A 7 3.70 9.39 1.43
N CYS A 8 2.51 8.95 1.83
CA CYS A 8 2.07 7.58 1.63
C CYS A 8 1.64 7.43 0.16
N ARG A 9 2.42 6.69 -0.63
CA ARG A 9 2.15 6.48 -2.05
C ARG A 9 2.58 5.08 -2.47
N VAL A 10 1.76 4.46 -3.30
CA VAL A 10 2.13 3.32 -4.13
C VAL A 10 2.35 3.84 -5.55
N TYR A 11 3.24 3.22 -6.31
CA TYR A 11 3.45 3.56 -7.71
C TYR A 11 3.22 2.31 -8.56
N ARG A 12 2.58 2.49 -9.72
CA ARG A 12 2.32 1.44 -10.70
C ARG A 12 3.00 1.78 -12.02
N THR A 13 3.37 0.74 -12.74
CA THR A 13 3.84 0.80 -14.12
C THR A 13 3.05 -0.20 -14.95
N SER A 14 2.75 0.14 -16.19
CA SER A 14 2.13 -0.73 -17.20
C SER A 14 3.04 -0.99 -18.40
N ASP A 15 4.28 -0.49 -18.35
CA ASP A 15 5.25 -0.48 -19.45
C ASP A 15 6.61 -1.03 -19.02
N ALA A 16 6.57 -2.07 -18.17
CA ALA A 16 7.76 -2.75 -17.64
C ALA A 16 8.75 -1.83 -16.90
N GLY A 17 8.24 -0.77 -16.27
CA GLY A 17 9.01 0.14 -15.43
C GLY A 17 9.59 1.34 -16.17
N ALA A 18 9.24 1.57 -17.44
CA ALA A 18 9.67 2.73 -18.19
C ALA A 18 9.03 4.03 -17.66
N THR A 19 7.76 3.97 -17.29
CA THR A 19 7.03 5.05 -16.62
C THR A 19 6.29 4.55 -15.38
N TRP A 20 6.08 5.47 -14.45
CA TRP A 20 5.45 5.20 -13.16
C TRP A 20 4.43 6.28 -12.84
N GLU A 21 3.24 5.84 -12.44
CA GLU A 21 2.18 6.72 -11.98
C GLU A 21 1.94 6.58 -10.47
N PRO A 22 1.70 7.68 -9.74
CA PRO A 22 1.37 7.63 -8.33
C PRO A 22 -0.09 7.21 -8.11
N LEU A 23 -0.28 6.20 -7.26
CA LEU A 23 -1.56 5.72 -6.79
C LEU A 23 -1.77 6.21 -5.34
N SER A 24 -2.59 7.26 -5.17
CA SER A 24 -2.76 7.91 -3.86
C SER A 24 -4.19 8.27 -3.48
N ARG A 25 -5.18 7.92 -4.29
CA ARG A 25 -6.59 8.20 -3.98
C ARG A 25 -7.02 7.38 -2.76
N GLY A 26 -7.39 8.04 -1.67
CA GLY A 26 -7.75 7.38 -0.40
C GLY A 26 -6.59 7.16 0.58
N LEU A 27 -5.34 7.43 0.18
CA LEU A 27 -4.19 7.42 1.09
C LEU A 27 -4.04 8.78 1.79
N PRO A 28 -3.28 8.85 2.91
CA PRO A 28 -2.94 10.13 3.56
C PRO A 28 -2.30 11.13 2.60
N GLN A 29 -2.89 12.33 2.48
CA GLN A 29 -2.39 13.40 1.61
C GLN A 29 -1.39 14.34 2.30
N GLY A 30 -1.41 14.37 3.64
CA GLY A 30 -0.47 15.15 4.46
C GLY A 30 0.85 14.44 4.70
N ASP A 31 1.68 15.03 5.56
CA ASP A 31 2.93 14.42 6.01
C ASP A 31 2.65 13.07 6.69
N HIS A 32 3.16 11.99 6.10
CA HIS A 32 3.08 10.62 6.58
C HIS A 32 4.47 10.04 6.80
N PHE A 33 4.67 9.41 7.96
CA PHE A 33 5.96 8.89 8.39
C PHE A 33 6.00 7.35 8.49
N GLY A 34 4.85 6.70 8.29
CA GLY A 34 4.73 5.24 8.31
C GLY A 34 5.57 4.62 7.19
N THR A 35 6.55 3.81 7.56
CA THR A 35 7.40 3.09 6.60
C THR A 35 6.76 1.76 6.25
N VAL A 36 6.69 1.43 4.95
CA VAL A 36 6.31 0.09 4.48
C VAL A 36 7.57 -0.77 4.40
N LEU A 37 7.55 -1.93 5.04
CA LEU A 37 8.67 -2.89 5.00
C LEU A 37 8.57 -3.79 3.75
N ARG A 38 9.69 -4.39 3.38
CA ARG A 38 9.81 -5.23 2.16
C ARG A 38 8.71 -6.29 2.06
N ASP A 39 8.41 -6.95 3.17
CA ASP A 39 7.47 -8.09 3.21
C ASP A 39 6.05 -7.64 3.59
N ALA A 40 5.81 -6.33 3.72
CA ALA A 40 4.55 -5.72 4.13
C ALA A 40 3.73 -5.15 2.97
N LEU A 41 4.00 -5.56 1.73
CA LEU A 41 3.17 -5.28 0.55
C LEU A 41 2.90 -6.60 -0.18
N CYS A 42 1.65 -6.85 -0.53
CA CYS A 42 1.20 -8.09 -1.16
C CYS A 42 0.01 -7.81 -2.09
N THR A 43 -0.16 -8.66 -3.09
CA THR A 43 -1.36 -8.73 -3.94
C THR A 43 -2.09 -10.05 -3.73
N ASP A 44 -3.37 -10.10 -4.09
CA ASP A 44 -4.10 -11.35 -4.31
C ASP A 44 -4.07 -11.76 -5.80
N ASP A 45 -4.92 -12.73 -6.17
CA ASP A 45 -5.10 -13.27 -7.53
C ASP A 45 -6.47 -12.95 -8.15
N ALA A 46 -7.19 -11.95 -7.63
CA ALA A 46 -8.45 -11.48 -8.20
C ALA A 46 -8.23 -10.69 -9.51
N ASP A 47 -9.33 -10.44 -10.23
CA ASP A 47 -9.37 -9.57 -11.42
C ASP A 47 -10.58 -8.62 -11.32
N PRO A 48 -10.39 -7.32 -11.02
CA PRO A 48 -9.13 -6.63 -10.72
C PRO A 48 -8.41 -7.16 -9.47
N ALA A 49 -7.08 -7.02 -9.42
CA ALA A 49 -6.30 -7.52 -8.30
C ALA A 49 -6.44 -6.63 -7.06
N GLY A 50 -6.53 -7.28 -5.91
CA GLY A 50 -6.39 -6.62 -4.61
C GLY A 50 -4.93 -6.31 -4.32
N VAL A 51 -4.66 -5.11 -3.79
CA VAL A 51 -3.33 -4.66 -3.37
C VAL A 51 -3.38 -4.23 -1.92
N TYR A 52 -2.48 -4.76 -1.11
CA TYR A 52 -2.48 -4.56 0.34
C TYR A 52 -1.10 -4.15 0.81
N PHE A 53 -1.03 -3.19 1.73
CA PHE A 53 0.21 -2.91 2.44
C PHE A 53 0.00 -2.50 3.89
N GLY A 54 0.97 -2.85 4.72
CA GLY A 54 1.06 -2.44 6.11
C GLY A 54 2.24 -1.50 6.33
N ASN A 55 2.13 -0.64 7.33
CA ASN A 55 3.22 0.26 7.70
C ASN A 55 3.59 0.17 9.20
N ARG A 56 4.74 0.76 9.53
CA ARG A 56 5.30 0.81 10.89
C ARG A 56 4.51 1.68 11.88
N ASN A 57 3.46 2.39 11.44
CA ASN A 57 2.54 3.10 12.34
C ASN A 57 1.38 2.21 12.81
N GLY A 58 1.33 0.94 12.38
CA GLY A 58 0.25 0.04 12.76
C GLY A 58 -0.99 0.12 11.87
N GLU A 59 -0.85 0.69 10.67
CA GLU A 59 -1.93 0.83 9.70
C GLU A 59 -1.79 -0.21 8.58
N VAL A 60 -2.92 -0.74 8.12
CA VAL A 60 -3.01 -1.56 6.91
C VAL A 60 -4.02 -0.94 5.95
N TYR A 61 -3.59 -0.74 4.70
CA TYR A 61 -4.43 -0.24 3.62
C TYR A 61 -4.66 -1.33 2.60
N GLY A 62 -5.82 -1.30 1.96
CA GLY A 62 -6.18 -2.18 0.86
C GLY A 62 -6.82 -1.42 -0.30
N SER A 63 -6.59 -1.94 -1.49
CA SER A 63 -7.29 -1.61 -2.73
C SER A 63 -7.89 -2.89 -3.29
N ALA A 64 -9.05 -2.79 -3.93
CA ALA A 64 -9.73 -3.87 -4.64
C ALA A 64 -9.87 -3.56 -6.16
N ASP A 65 -9.06 -2.62 -6.65
CA ASP A 65 -9.15 -2.03 -7.99
C ASP A 65 -7.75 -1.72 -8.56
N ASP A 66 -6.82 -2.68 -8.49
CA ASP A 66 -5.44 -2.55 -9.01
C ASP A 66 -4.65 -1.34 -8.44
N GLY A 67 -5.04 -0.88 -7.24
CA GLY A 67 -4.47 0.28 -6.56
C GLY A 67 -5.09 1.63 -6.93
N ASP A 68 -6.15 1.68 -7.75
CA ASP A 68 -6.78 2.93 -8.17
C ASP A 68 -7.46 3.67 -7.00
N SER A 69 -7.98 2.97 -5.99
CA SER A 69 -8.46 3.54 -4.73
C SER A 69 -8.06 2.72 -3.51
N TRP A 70 -7.81 3.42 -2.41
CA TRP A 70 -7.34 2.84 -1.16
C TRP A 70 -8.32 3.08 -0.03
N GLN A 71 -8.41 2.10 0.87
CA GLN A 71 -9.15 2.16 2.11
C GLN A 71 -8.22 1.79 3.27
N LEU A 72 -8.35 2.49 4.40
CA LEU A 72 -7.75 2.06 5.67
C LEU A 72 -8.58 0.88 6.19
N LEU A 73 -7.98 -0.31 6.24
CA LEU A 73 -8.66 -1.53 6.69
C LEU A 73 -8.57 -1.72 8.20
N VAL A 74 -7.42 -1.37 8.79
CA VAL A 74 -7.18 -1.44 10.22
C VAL A 74 -6.09 -0.47 10.63
N GLU A 75 -6.19 0.05 11.85
CA GLU A 75 -5.20 0.92 12.50
C GLU A 75 -4.99 0.51 13.97
N HIS A 76 -4.02 1.16 14.62
CA HIS A 76 -3.64 0.92 16.03
C HIS A 76 -3.05 -0.48 16.30
N LEU A 77 -2.48 -1.12 15.28
CA LEU A 77 -1.64 -2.30 15.48
C LEU A 77 -0.24 -1.89 15.98
N PRO A 78 0.54 -2.84 16.53
CA PRO A 78 1.99 -2.72 16.52
C PRO A 78 2.53 -2.62 15.07
N ASP A 79 3.83 -2.39 14.94
CA ASP A 79 4.55 -2.38 13.67
C ASP A 79 4.14 -3.55 12.74
N VAL A 80 3.56 -3.24 11.57
CA VAL A 80 3.20 -4.28 10.60
C VAL A 80 4.44 -4.71 9.84
N LEU A 81 4.93 -5.91 10.14
CA LEU A 81 6.17 -6.45 9.57
C LEU A 81 5.96 -7.19 8.25
N CYS A 82 4.80 -7.83 8.10
CA CYS A 82 4.46 -8.62 6.93
C CYS A 82 2.94 -8.56 6.67
N VAL A 83 2.56 -8.59 5.40
CA VAL A 83 1.18 -8.74 4.93
C VAL A 83 1.13 -9.89 3.94
N ARG A 84 0.11 -10.75 4.06
CA ARG A 84 -0.16 -11.85 3.13
C ARG A 84 -1.64 -11.83 2.78
N ALA A 85 -1.95 -11.82 1.50
CA ALA A 85 -3.29 -12.11 1.01
C ALA A 85 -3.39 -13.62 0.74
N ALA A 86 -4.53 -14.22 1.08
CA ALA A 86 -4.84 -15.61 0.80
C ALA A 86 -6.33 -15.73 0.52
N VAL A 87 -6.67 -16.53 -0.49
CA VAL A 87 -8.04 -16.98 -0.72
C VAL A 87 -8.26 -18.22 0.16
N VAL A 88 -9.37 -18.23 0.89
CA VAL A 88 -9.77 -19.34 1.78
C VAL A 88 -10.93 -20.11 1.18
#